data_AF-A0A9P4U3N5-F1
#
_entry.id   AF-A0A9P4U3N5-F1
#
_cell.length_a   1.000
_cell.length_b   1.000
_cell.length_c   1.000
_cell.angle_alpha   90.00
_cell.angle_beta   90.00
_cell.angle_gamma   90.00
#
_symmetry.space_group_name_H-M   'P 1'
#
loop_
_entity.id
_entity.type
_entity.pdbx_description
1 polymer ?
#
loop_
_entity_poly.entity_id
_entity_poly.type
_entity_poly.pdbx_seq_one_letter_code
_entity_poly.pdbx_strand_id
1 'polypeptide(L)'
;MPTKHPMKKPIIHKKKKQLGFLGLPGELRNQIYRYHYEIVPLVELLKKDAPHIIGPAHSSDVVDKQPGYLSTTPKIRCGKFLGKFNRVEGMSTNWSESISGLHITNKQIYRECISFLYRSIAIFAQSSKYLNNFLTVVPTAKLKAITRLQLDHQTYGPPRHEEYNVFQKKYEISWDKSCKLAVHNLPNLRRLQININILDVPFRFLFTETWVQPFLHFAQLKHLEHVSVALYSWERMSTKMLLTDPINWQYYPPGYVQTLAQQHEAVVDIHALFGKAISMKILGYCDDCALEAYRKAALGKYRHWSHPSGMGLPTQDVEAAEKEKHEIGECLATRRSLEGVKS
;
A
#
# COMPACT_ATOMS: atom_id res chain seq x y z
N MET A 1 39.95 60.57 43.20
CA MET A 1 38.63 60.13 43.71
C MET A 1 37.98 59.22 42.67
N PRO A 2 37.67 57.95 42.98
CA PRO A 2 37.08 57.04 42.00
C PRO A 2 35.57 57.33 41.87
N THR A 3 35.16 57.67 40.65
CA THR A 3 33.77 57.88 40.27
C THR A 3 33.03 56.54 40.29
N LYS A 4 32.14 56.37 41.27
CA LYS A 4 31.22 55.23 41.36
C LYS A 4 30.26 55.28 40.17
N HIS A 5 30.49 54.44 39.16
CA HIS A 5 29.50 54.26 38.09
C HIS A 5 28.26 53.56 38.66
N PRO A 6 27.06 54.13 38.50
CA PRO A 6 25.84 53.51 39.00
C PRO A 6 25.56 52.22 38.22
N MET A 7 25.49 51.09 38.94
CA MET A 7 25.06 49.82 38.36
C MET A 7 23.63 49.97 37.81
N LYS A 8 23.46 49.73 36.51
CA LYS A 8 22.14 49.70 35.87
C LYS A 8 21.32 48.59 36.52
N LYS A 9 20.15 48.93 37.06
CA LYS A 9 19.19 47.97 37.62
C LYS A 9 18.83 46.92 36.55
N PRO A 10 18.73 45.63 36.91
CA PRO A 10 18.36 44.59 35.95
C PRO A 10 16.97 44.89 35.38
N ILE A 11 16.87 44.91 34.06
CA ILE A 11 15.61 45.09 33.34
C ILE A 11 14.75 43.86 33.62
N ILE A 12 13.73 44.00 34.46
CA ILE A 12 12.72 42.96 34.68
C ILE A 12 11.85 42.92 33.42
N HIS A 13 12.17 42.02 32.49
CA HIS A 13 11.32 41.75 31.33
C HIS A 13 10.01 41.11 31.81
N LYS A 14 8.92 41.89 31.84
CA LYS A 14 7.56 41.32 31.97
C LYS A 14 7.37 40.32 30.82
N LYS A 15 7.11 39.05 31.14
CA LYS A 15 6.76 38.03 30.15
C LYS A 15 5.54 38.54 29.38
N LYS A 16 5.72 38.86 28.10
CA LYS A 16 4.60 39.24 27.22
C LYS A 16 3.62 38.05 27.21
N LYS A 17 2.36 38.28 27.57
CA LYS A 17 1.29 37.30 27.35
C LYS A 17 1.24 37.05 25.84
N GLN A 18 1.55 35.82 25.41
CA GLN A 18 1.34 35.42 24.03
C GLN A 18 -0.17 35.44 23.79
N LEU A 19 -0.63 36.34 22.93
CA LEU A 19 -2.02 36.40 22.48
C LEU A 19 -2.16 35.59 21.18
N GLY A 20 -3.31 34.94 20.98
CA GLY A 20 -3.61 34.14 19.79
C GLY A 20 -3.33 32.64 19.96
N PHE A 21 -3.26 31.91 18.83
CA PHE A 21 -3.18 30.44 18.81
C PHE A 21 -2.03 29.86 19.63
N LEU A 22 -0.83 30.48 19.59
CA LEU A 22 0.32 30.04 20.38
C LEU A 22 0.16 30.29 21.89
N GLY A 23 -0.78 31.14 22.29
CA GLY A 23 -1.16 31.36 23.69
C GLY A 23 -2.05 30.27 24.28
N LEU A 24 -2.61 29.38 23.45
CA LEU A 24 -3.38 28.22 23.93
C LEU A 24 -2.46 27.21 24.65
N PRO A 25 -2.97 26.38 25.56
CA PRO A 25 -2.25 25.18 26.03
C PRO A 25 -1.88 24.24 24.86
N GLY A 26 -0.77 23.52 25.00
CA GLY A 26 -0.30 22.61 23.95
C GLY A 26 -1.29 21.50 23.61
N GLU A 27 -2.07 21.07 24.60
CA GLU A 27 -3.12 20.06 24.48
C GLU A 27 -4.22 20.51 23.51
N LEU A 28 -4.70 21.75 23.65
CA LEU A 28 -5.71 22.31 22.75
C LEU A 28 -5.16 22.51 21.34
N ARG A 29 -3.90 22.94 21.20
CA ARG A 29 -3.25 23.02 19.89
C ARG A 29 -3.16 21.65 19.22
N ASN A 30 -2.81 20.60 19.98
CA ASN A 30 -2.76 19.22 19.47
C ASN A 30 -4.14 18.71 19.01
N GLN A 31 -5.21 19.05 19.71
CA GLN A 31 -6.58 18.73 19.28
C GLN A 31 -6.91 19.43 17.96
N ILE A 32 -6.55 20.71 17.83
CA ILE A 32 -6.74 21.49 16.59
C ILE A 32 -5.93 20.88 15.43
N TYR A 33 -4.66 20.51 15.66
CA TYR A 33 -3.87 19.83 14.62
C TYR A 33 -4.48 18.49 14.21
N ARG A 34 -5.00 17.72 15.18
CA ARG A 34 -5.66 16.44 14.89
C ARG A 34 -6.88 16.64 13.98
N TYR A 35 -7.70 17.65 14.27
CA TYR A 35 -8.85 18.01 13.44
C TYR A 35 -8.41 18.49 12.04
N HIS A 36 -7.40 19.37 11.97
CA HIS A 36 -6.85 19.88 10.70
C HIS A 36 -6.33 18.76 9.79
N TYR A 37 -5.70 17.75 10.36
CA TYR A 37 -5.11 16.61 9.65
C TYR A 37 -6.00 15.36 9.70
N GLU A 38 -7.32 15.51 9.86
CA GLU A 38 -8.25 14.39 9.85
C GLU A 38 -8.40 13.78 8.45
N ILE A 39 -8.41 14.63 7.43
CA ILE A 39 -8.46 14.20 6.02
C ILE A 39 -7.15 13.49 5.67
N VAL A 40 -7.28 12.34 5.00
CA VAL A 40 -6.16 11.47 4.64
C VAL A 40 -5.83 11.64 3.17
N PRO A 41 -4.97 12.60 2.75
CA PRO A 41 -4.60 12.70 1.35
C PRO A 41 -3.77 11.50 0.91
N LEU A 42 -3.95 11.09 -0.35
CA LEU A 42 -3.10 10.11 -1.02
C LEU A 42 -1.92 10.83 -1.66
N VAL A 43 -0.70 10.54 -1.22
CA VAL A 43 0.54 11.09 -1.77
C VAL A 43 1.13 10.08 -2.75
N GLU A 44 1.00 10.38 -4.04
CA GLU A 44 1.43 9.52 -5.14
C GLU A 44 2.88 9.77 -5.51
N LEU A 45 3.74 8.79 -5.24
CA LEU A 45 5.15 8.80 -5.63
C LEU A 45 5.30 8.30 -7.07
N LEU A 46 4.80 9.11 -8.01
CA LEU A 46 4.69 8.80 -9.44
C LEU A 46 5.19 9.96 -10.27
N LYS A 47 5.75 9.68 -11.46
CA LYS A 47 6.01 10.72 -12.48
C LYS A 47 4.70 11.46 -12.81
N LYS A 48 4.77 12.78 -13.06
CA LYS A 48 3.62 13.69 -13.22
C LYS A 48 2.49 13.12 -14.11
N ASP A 49 2.85 12.49 -15.22
CA ASP A 49 1.89 11.99 -16.22
C ASP A 49 1.87 10.45 -16.32
N ALA A 50 2.47 9.75 -15.35
CA ALA A 50 2.40 8.30 -15.35
C ALA A 50 0.97 7.84 -15.05
N PRO A 51 0.39 6.94 -15.86
CA PRO A 51 -0.87 6.29 -15.52
C PRO A 51 -0.68 5.38 -14.32
N HIS A 52 -1.77 5.11 -13.60
CA HIS A 52 -1.79 4.00 -12.65
C HIS A 52 -1.66 2.69 -13.43
N ILE A 53 -0.73 1.84 -13.01
CA ILE A 53 -0.52 0.55 -13.68
C ILE A 53 -1.77 -0.34 -13.54
N ILE A 54 -2.50 -0.22 -12.44
CA ILE A 54 -3.69 -1.01 -12.14
C ILE A 54 -4.92 -0.10 -12.14
N GLY A 55 -5.34 0.34 -13.32
CA GLY A 55 -6.51 1.21 -13.51
C GLY A 55 -7.74 0.82 -12.66
N PRO A 56 -8.17 -0.46 -12.64
CA PRO A 56 -9.32 -0.90 -11.85
C PRO A 56 -9.18 -0.72 -10.33
N ALA A 57 -7.95 -0.71 -9.79
CA ALA A 57 -7.73 -0.48 -8.36
C ALA A 57 -7.93 0.99 -7.97
N HIS A 58 -7.92 1.90 -8.94
CA HIS A 58 -8.00 3.35 -8.74
C HIS A 58 -9.18 4.00 -9.45
N SER A 59 -9.98 3.23 -10.20
CA SER A 59 -11.23 3.70 -10.80
C SER A 59 -12.24 3.98 -9.70
N SER A 60 -12.80 5.19 -9.71
CA SER A 60 -13.83 5.66 -8.76
C SER A 60 -15.08 4.77 -8.69
N ASP A 61 -15.25 3.84 -9.63
CA ASP A 61 -16.40 2.94 -9.72
C ASP A 61 -16.35 1.75 -8.73
N VAL A 62 -15.21 1.49 -8.08
CA VAL A 62 -15.04 0.35 -7.14
C VAL A 62 -15.03 0.79 -5.67
N VAL A 63 -15.04 2.10 -5.39
CA VAL A 63 -15.31 2.56 -4.02
C VAL A 63 -16.78 2.29 -3.78
N ASP A 64 -17.09 1.30 -2.94
CA ASP A 64 -18.39 1.14 -2.29
C ASP A 64 -18.90 2.53 -1.95
N LYS A 65 -19.88 3.00 -2.73
CA LYS A 65 -20.59 4.25 -2.45
C LYS A 65 -21.37 3.98 -1.18
N GLN A 66 -20.73 4.11 -0.01
CA GLN A 66 -21.48 4.33 1.20
C GLN A 66 -22.32 5.58 0.95
N PRO A 67 -23.67 5.47 0.97
CA PRO A 67 -24.53 6.59 0.65
C PRO A 67 -24.34 7.65 1.73
N GLY A 68 -23.72 8.79 1.37
CA GLY A 68 -23.60 9.95 2.26
C GLY A 68 -22.26 10.69 2.26
N TYR A 69 -21.16 10.09 1.78
CA TYR A 69 -19.85 10.76 1.72
C TYR A 69 -19.34 10.88 0.27
N LEU A 70 -19.66 12.00 -0.37
CA LEU A 70 -18.95 12.48 -1.55
C LEU A 70 -17.56 12.99 -1.11
N SER A 71 -16.63 12.09 -0.80
CA SER A 71 -15.26 12.50 -0.49
C SER A 71 -14.31 11.75 -1.41
N THR A 72 -14.04 12.36 -2.57
CA THR A 72 -12.85 12.03 -3.35
C THR A 72 -11.65 12.37 -2.48
N THR A 73 -11.01 11.35 -1.92
CA THR A 73 -9.78 11.50 -1.14
C THR A 73 -8.81 12.40 -1.92
N PRO A 74 -8.35 13.53 -1.35
CA PRO A 74 -7.49 14.44 -2.09
C PRO A 74 -6.19 13.72 -2.49
N LYS A 75 -5.84 13.80 -3.78
CA LYS A 75 -4.66 13.14 -4.35
C LYS A 75 -3.60 14.18 -4.66
N ILE A 76 -2.36 13.93 -4.25
CA ILE A 76 -1.22 14.82 -4.47
C ILE A 76 -0.11 14.01 -5.11
N ARG A 77 0.32 14.43 -6.30
CA ARG A 77 1.32 13.69 -7.07
C ARG A 77 2.71 14.30 -6.95
N CYS A 78 3.64 13.51 -6.43
CA CYS A 78 5.05 13.84 -6.31
C CYS A 78 5.84 13.33 -7.52
N GLY A 79 5.78 14.10 -8.61
CA GLY A 79 6.43 13.85 -9.91
C GLY A 79 7.94 13.68 -9.92
N LYS A 80 8.63 14.23 -8.91
CA LYS A 80 10.08 14.40 -8.90
C LYS A 80 10.73 13.54 -7.83
N PHE A 81 11.98 13.13 -8.08
CA PHE A 81 12.82 12.56 -7.04
C PHE A 81 13.06 13.59 -5.94
N LEU A 82 12.80 13.20 -4.70
CA LEU A 82 13.06 14.00 -3.51
C LEU A 82 14.57 14.15 -3.28
N GLY A 83 14.97 15.22 -2.58
CA GLY A 83 16.34 15.46 -2.14
C GLY A 83 17.19 16.32 -3.09
N LYS A 84 16.68 16.64 -4.28
CA LYS A 84 17.30 17.58 -5.24
C LYS A 84 16.52 18.89 -5.27
N PHE A 85 16.48 19.61 -4.15
CA PHE A 85 15.74 20.87 -4.06
C PHE A 85 16.60 22.06 -4.51
N ASN A 86 16.31 22.61 -5.69
CA ASN A 86 16.80 23.93 -6.05
C ASN A 86 15.92 24.99 -5.35
N ARG A 87 16.52 25.86 -4.53
CA ARG A 87 15.82 26.86 -3.70
C ARG A 87 14.80 27.73 -4.45
N VAL A 88 14.98 27.92 -5.75
CA VAL A 88 14.09 28.73 -6.61
C VAL A 88 12.69 28.11 -6.74
N GLU A 89 12.55 26.79 -6.64
CA GLU A 89 11.26 26.11 -6.86
C GLU A 89 10.25 26.31 -5.72
N GLY A 90 10.70 26.77 -4.54
CA GLY A 90 9.77 27.12 -3.45
C GLY A 90 8.78 28.21 -3.86
N MET A 91 9.21 29.15 -4.71
CA MET A 91 8.40 30.26 -5.22
C MET A 91 7.38 29.83 -6.28
N SER A 92 7.59 28.69 -6.96
CA SER A 92 6.67 28.11 -7.94
C SER A 92 5.78 27.01 -7.35
N THR A 93 5.80 26.82 -6.02
CA THR A 93 4.97 25.81 -5.36
C THR A 93 3.50 26.22 -5.46
N ASN A 94 2.66 25.35 -6.03
CA ASN A 94 1.22 25.55 -6.05
C ASN A 94 0.65 25.29 -4.64
N TRP A 95 0.53 26.36 -3.85
CA TRP A 95 0.07 26.25 -2.47
C TRP A 95 -1.37 25.78 -2.34
N SER A 96 -2.22 25.98 -3.35
CA SER A 96 -3.61 25.51 -3.33
C SER A 96 -3.74 23.99 -3.47
N GLU A 97 -2.70 23.32 -4.02
CA GLU A 97 -2.64 21.85 -4.15
C GLU A 97 -1.75 21.20 -3.07
N SER A 98 -1.20 21.99 -2.15
CA SER A 98 -0.39 21.48 -1.06
C SER A 98 -1.25 20.85 0.03
N ILE A 99 -0.75 19.81 0.71
CA ILE A 99 -1.48 19.12 1.79
C ILE A 99 -1.98 20.11 2.85
N SER A 100 -1.14 21.08 3.23
CA SER A 100 -1.45 22.08 4.24
C SER A 100 -0.38 23.16 4.25
N GLY A 101 -0.78 24.44 4.41
CA GLY A 101 0.15 25.54 4.69
C GLY A 101 0.52 25.67 6.17
N LEU A 102 -0.12 24.93 7.09
CA LEU A 102 0.02 25.17 8.52
C LEU A 102 1.46 24.97 9.01
N HIS A 103 2.14 23.94 8.49
CA HIS A 103 3.49 23.56 8.89
C HIS A 103 4.58 24.54 8.44
N ILE A 104 4.28 25.49 7.55
CA ILE A 104 5.24 26.49 7.08
C ILE A 104 5.09 27.87 7.75
N THR A 105 4.05 28.05 8.56
CA THR A 105 3.73 29.37 9.15
C THR A 105 4.71 29.80 10.25
N ASN A 106 5.13 28.89 11.13
CA ASN A 106 6.01 29.19 12.26
C ASN A 106 6.81 27.95 12.70
N LYS A 107 8.05 28.14 13.20
CA LYS A 107 8.93 27.05 13.68
C LYS A 107 8.31 26.21 14.81
N GLN A 108 7.57 26.83 15.73
CA GLN A 108 6.87 26.12 16.80
C GLN A 108 5.75 25.25 16.23
N ILE A 109 4.89 25.83 15.40
CA ILE A 109 3.80 25.11 14.73
C ILE A 109 4.34 23.95 13.90
N TYR A 110 5.41 24.17 13.13
CA TYR A 110 6.11 23.12 12.39
C TYR A 110 6.49 21.94 13.28
N ARG A 111 7.16 22.21 14.41
CA ARG A 111 7.61 21.15 15.35
C ARG A 111 6.45 20.37 15.93
N GLU A 112 5.35 21.04 16.25
CA GLU A 112 4.18 20.40 16.85
C GLU A 112 3.36 19.61 15.82
N CYS A 113 3.17 20.13 14.61
CA CYS A 113 2.21 19.60 13.66
C CYS A 113 2.78 18.63 12.61
N ILE A 114 4.10 18.62 12.39
CA ILE A 114 4.71 17.82 11.31
C ILE A 114 4.47 16.31 11.49
N SER A 115 4.39 15.82 12.72
CA SER A 115 4.05 14.42 13.02
C SER A 115 2.61 14.08 12.64
N PHE A 116 1.67 15.02 12.85
CA PHE A 116 0.27 14.89 12.43
C PHE A 116 0.16 14.85 10.90
N LEU A 117 0.93 15.68 10.19
CA LEU A 117 1.00 15.64 8.73
C LEU A 117 1.42 14.25 8.22
N TYR A 118 2.57 13.72 8.66
CA TYR A 118 3.04 12.41 8.18
C TYR A 118 2.16 11.24 8.64
N ARG A 119 1.45 11.38 9.77
CA ARG A 119 0.48 10.39 10.22
C ARG A 119 -0.81 10.39 9.41
N SER A 120 -1.23 11.56 8.93
CA SER A 120 -2.50 11.74 8.22
C SER A 120 -2.43 11.33 6.76
N ILE A 121 -1.25 11.30 6.13
CA ILE A 121 -1.13 10.91 4.72
C ILE A 121 -1.14 9.38 4.50
N ALA A 122 -1.57 8.96 3.31
CA ALA A 122 -1.29 7.64 2.77
C ALA A 122 -0.26 7.75 1.65
N ILE A 123 0.82 6.96 1.73
CA ILE A 123 1.83 6.94 0.68
C ILE A 123 1.44 5.92 -0.38
N PHE A 124 1.42 6.34 -1.64
CA PHE A 124 1.21 5.46 -2.79
C PHE A 124 2.49 5.35 -3.62
N ALA A 125 2.88 4.13 -3.98
CA ALA A 125 3.98 3.91 -4.91
C ALA A 125 3.69 2.74 -5.86
N GLN A 126 3.96 2.95 -7.15
CA GLN A 126 3.95 1.87 -8.15
C GLN A 126 5.35 1.54 -8.70
N SER A 127 6.38 2.14 -8.12
CA SER A 127 7.77 1.99 -8.53
C SER A 127 8.67 1.85 -7.31
N SER A 128 9.43 0.76 -7.27
CA SER A 128 10.49 0.52 -6.28
C SER A 128 11.46 1.70 -6.17
N LYS A 129 11.80 2.34 -7.30
CA LYS A 129 12.72 3.46 -7.36
C LYS A 129 12.21 4.70 -6.62
N TYR A 130 10.93 5.05 -6.82
CA TYR A 130 10.32 6.21 -6.16
C TYR A 130 10.07 5.94 -4.67
N LEU A 131 9.63 4.72 -4.34
CA LEU A 131 9.49 4.28 -2.96
C LEU A 131 10.83 4.37 -2.21
N ASN A 132 11.91 3.81 -2.77
CA ASN A 132 13.24 3.85 -2.16
C ASN A 132 13.76 5.27 -2.01
N ASN A 133 13.57 6.12 -3.00
CA ASN A 133 13.97 7.52 -2.88
C ASN A 133 13.25 8.22 -1.72
N PHE A 134 11.94 8.00 -1.57
CA PHE A 134 11.18 8.56 -0.45
C PHE A 134 11.70 8.04 0.90
N LEU A 135 11.89 6.72 1.02
CA LEU A 135 12.36 6.10 2.26
C LEU A 135 13.79 6.50 2.65
N THR A 136 14.64 6.82 1.67
CA THR A 136 16.02 7.24 1.94
C THR A 136 16.15 8.74 2.22
N VAL A 137 15.35 9.58 1.55
CA VAL A 137 15.48 11.04 1.65
C VAL A 137 14.70 11.61 2.84
N VAL A 138 13.55 11.05 3.17
CA VAL A 138 12.72 11.57 4.25
C VAL A 138 13.35 11.20 5.61
N PRO A 139 13.52 12.17 6.53
CA PRO A 139 14.08 11.88 7.85
C PRO A 139 13.35 10.77 8.60
N THR A 140 14.09 9.88 9.25
CA THR A 140 13.55 8.69 9.95
C THR A 140 12.47 9.05 10.97
N ALA A 141 12.60 10.17 11.70
CA ALA A 141 11.57 10.61 12.65
C ALA A 141 10.19 10.86 11.98
N LYS A 142 10.18 11.30 10.72
CA LYS A 142 8.96 11.52 9.94
C LYS A 142 8.43 10.22 9.36
N LEU A 143 9.32 9.35 8.86
CA LEU A 143 8.94 8.02 8.37
C LEU A 143 8.26 7.18 9.45
N LYS A 144 8.75 7.25 10.70
CA LYS A 144 8.11 6.62 11.86
C LYS A 144 6.69 7.11 12.14
N ALA A 145 6.29 8.28 11.66
CA ALA A 145 4.93 8.79 11.86
C ALA A 145 3.94 8.25 10.83
N ILE A 146 4.40 7.71 9.71
CA ILE A 146 3.55 7.19 8.62
C ILE A 146 2.86 5.91 9.08
N THR A 147 1.56 5.84 8.85
CA THR A 147 0.71 4.72 9.27
C THR A 147 0.01 4.00 8.12
N ARG A 148 0.09 4.53 6.89
CA ARG A 148 -0.62 4.01 5.72
C ARG A 148 0.29 3.95 4.48
N LEU A 149 0.33 2.79 3.83
CA LEU A 149 1.11 2.55 2.61
C LEU A 149 0.25 1.78 1.61
N GLN A 150 0.29 2.21 0.36
CA GLN A 150 -0.33 1.54 -0.77
C GLN A 150 0.74 1.26 -1.83
N LEU A 151 0.79 0.01 -2.30
CA LEU A 151 1.72 -0.45 -3.31
C LEU A 151 0.94 -0.99 -4.51
N ASP A 152 1.28 -0.50 -5.70
CA ASP A 152 0.89 -1.13 -6.95
C ASP A 152 2.12 -1.83 -7.51
N HIS A 153 2.03 -3.14 -7.69
CA HIS A 153 3.10 -3.95 -8.25
C HIS A 153 2.60 -4.59 -9.53
N GLN A 154 3.42 -4.54 -10.58
CA GLN A 154 3.24 -5.38 -11.74
C GLN A 154 4.42 -6.32 -11.81
N THR A 155 4.17 -7.62 -11.93
CA THR A 155 5.25 -8.59 -12.09
C THR A 155 5.91 -8.41 -13.46
N TYR A 156 7.13 -8.90 -13.62
CA TYR A 156 7.87 -8.68 -14.87
C TYR A 156 7.29 -9.51 -16.02
N GLY A 157 6.78 -10.71 -15.73
CA GLY A 157 6.38 -11.71 -16.72
C GLY A 157 7.59 -12.47 -17.30
N PRO A 158 7.35 -13.53 -18.10
CA PRO A 158 8.42 -14.23 -18.78
C PRO A 158 9.11 -13.30 -19.81
N PRO A 159 10.45 -13.16 -19.79
CA PRO A 159 11.13 -12.35 -20.78
C PRO A 159 11.01 -12.99 -22.18
N ARG A 160 10.89 -12.15 -23.21
CA ARG A 160 10.84 -12.61 -24.62
C ARG A 160 12.12 -13.31 -25.08
N HIS A 161 13.25 -12.94 -24.48
CA HIS A 161 14.57 -13.49 -24.78
C HIS A 161 15.29 -13.83 -23.47
N GLU A 162 16.02 -14.95 -23.44
CA GLU A 162 16.71 -15.42 -22.24
C GLU A 162 17.74 -14.42 -21.69
N GLU A 163 18.35 -13.61 -22.56
CA GLU A 163 19.26 -12.52 -22.16
C GLU A 163 18.59 -11.50 -21.23
N TYR A 164 17.26 -11.34 -21.30
CA TYR A 164 16.51 -10.41 -20.45
C TYR A 164 16.14 -10.99 -19.08
N ASN A 165 16.47 -12.24 -18.80
CA ASN A 165 16.37 -12.82 -17.44
C ASN A 165 17.14 -12.00 -16.41
N VAL A 166 18.24 -11.35 -16.82
CA VAL A 166 19.02 -10.47 -15.92
C VAL A 166 18.19 -9.26 -15.46
N PHE A 167 17.32 -8.73 -16.32
CA PHE A 167 16.46 -7.58 -15.98
C PHE A 167 15.30 -7.99 -15.08
N GLN A 168 14.69 -9.16 -15.33
CA GLN A 168 13.70 -9.75 -14.43
C GLN A 168 14.27 -9.92 -13.01
N LYS A 169 15.42 -10.59 -12.88
CA LYS A 169 16.07 -10.78 -11.56
C LYS A 169 16.40 -9.45 -10.89
N LYS A 170 16.91 -8.47 -11.63
CA LYS A 170 17.18 -7.12 -11.09
C LYS A 170 15.90 -6.43 -10.60
N TYR A 171 14.80 -6.61 -11.32
CA TYR A 171 13.50 -6.05 -10.96
C TYR A 171 12.95 -6.67 -9.69
N GLU A 172 12.97 -8.00 -9.58
CA GLU A 172 12.56 -8.76 -8.39
C GLU A 172 13.39 -8.36 -7.16
N ILE A 173 14.72 -8.33 -7.30
CA ILE A 173 15.65 -7.89 -6.24
C ILE A 173 15.34 -6.44 -5.83
N SER A 174 14.97 -5.58 -6.78
CA SER A 174 14.62 -4.20 -6.49
C SER A 174 13.38 -4.11 -5.60
N TRP A 175 12.34 -4.88 -5.87
CA TRP A 175 11.12 -4.91 -5.05
C TRP A 175 11.34 -5.56 -3.69
N ASP A 176 12.08 -6.66 -3.61
CA ASP A 176 12.49 -7.28 -2.33
C ASP A 176 13.21 -6.27 -1.42
N LYS A 177 14.23 -5.59 -1.96
CA LYS A 177 14.97 -4.54 -1.23
C LYS A 177 14.06 -3.39 -0.79
N SER A 178 13.12 -3.00 -1.65
CA SER A 178 12.21 -1.88 -1.35
C SER A 178 11.24 -2.21 -0.22
N CYS A 179 10.70 -3.43 -0.21
CA CYS A 179 9.81 -3.88 0.86
C CYS A 179 10.56 -4.04 2.18
N LYS A 180 11.77 -4.61 2.18
CA LYS A 180 12.64 -4.65 3.37
C LYS A 180 12.94 -3.25 3.91
N LEU A 181 13.27 -2.31 3.02
CA LEU A 181 13.52 -0.93 3.40
C LEU A 181 12.27 -0.24 3.97
N ALA A 182 11.09 -0.53 3.40
CA ALA A 182 9.81 0.00 3.88
C ALA A 182 9.50 -0.51 5.28
N VAL A 183 9.63 -1.82 5.52
CA VAL A 183 9.43 -2.44 6.85
C VAL A 183 10.35 -1.83 7.89
N HIS A 184 11.62 -1.63 7.56
CA HIS A 184 12.59 -1.00 8.47
C HIS A 184 12.25 0.46 8.80
N ASN A 185 11.84 1.26 7.79
CA ASN A 185 11.64 2.69 7.96
C ASN A 185 10.22 3.08 8.42
N LEU A 186 9.23 2.20 8.28
CA LEU A 186 7.83 2.43 8.62
C LEU A 186 7.37 1.52 9.78
N PRO A 187 8.01 1.56 10.96
CA PRO A 187 7.72 0.61 12.05
C PRO A 187 6.32 0.76 12.64
N ASN A 188 5.66 1.90 12.42
CA ASN A 188 4.30 2.19 12.91
C ASN A 188 3.24 2.07 11.81
N LEU A 189 3.54 1.38 10.71
CA LEU A 189 2.56 1.10 9.67
C LEU A 189 1.40 0.29 10.26
N ARG A 190 0.17 0.78 10.04
CA ARG A 190 -1.07 0.15 10.52
C ARG A 190 -1.93 -0.37 9.38
N ARG A 191 -1.89 0.29 8.23
CA ARG A 191 -2.67 -0.09 7.04
C ARG A 191 -1.76 -0.27 5.85
N LEU A 192 -1.85 -1.44 5.23
CA LEU A 192 -1.12 -1.79 4.01
C LEU A 192 -2.12 -2.24 2.95
N GLN A 193 -2.09 -1.59 1.79
CA GLN A 193 -2.81 -2.03 0.61
C GLN A 193 -1.80 -2.42 -0.48
N ILE A 194 -2.01 -3.56 -1.11
CA ILE A 194 -1.15 -4.08 -2.17
C ILE A 194 -2.04 -4.50 -3.33
N ASN A 195 -1.85 -3.88 -4.47
CA ASN A 195 -2.49 -4.29 -5.71
C ASN A 195 -1.41 -4.93 -6.58
N ILE A 196 -1.63 -6.15 -7.05
CA ILE A 196 -0.64 -6.90 -7.83
C ILE A 196 -1.23 -7.24 -9.20
N ASN A 197 -0.62 -6.75 -10.27
CA ASN A 197 -0.89 -7.17 -11.64
C ASN A 197 0.11 -8.25 -12.06
N ILE A 198 -0.39 -9.46 -12.25
CA ILE A 198 0.42 -10.66 -12.44
C ILE A 198 0.53 -10.94 -13.92
N LEU A 199 1.76 -10.91 -14.40
CA LEU A 199 2.16 -11.23 -15.77
C LEU A 199 2.99 -12.52 -15.82
N ASP A 200 3.31 -13.12 -14.67
CA ASP A 200 4.17 -14.30 -14.57
C ASP A 200 3.44 -15.56 -15.07
N VAL A 201 4.19 -16.43 -15.73
CA VAL A 201 3.70 -17.71 -16.28
C VAL A 201 4.74 -18.81 -15.97
N PRO A 202 4.36 -19.99 -15.45
CA PRO A 202 3.01 -20.34 -15.03
C PRO A 202 2.58 -19.54 -13.80
N PHE A 203 1.33 -19.10 -13.79
CA PHE A 203 0.78 -18.41 -12.64
C PHE A 203 0.38 -19.45 -11.59
N ARG A 204 0.95 -19.30 -10.40
CA ARG A 204 0.78 -20.22 -9.26
C ARG A 204 0.35 -19.46 -8.02
N PHE A 205 -0.48 -20.07 -7.21
CA PHE A 205 -1.00 -19.51 -5.96
C PHE A 205 -0.25 -20.09 -4.76
N LEU A 206 1.05 -19.84 -4.71
CA LEU A 206 1.93 -20.30 -3.61
C LEU A 206 2.60 -19.11 -2.93
N PHE A 207 2.84 -19.21 -1.63
CA PHE A 207 3.57 -18.16 -0.92
C PHE A 207 5.05 -18.10 -1.31
N THR A 208 5.61 -19.20 -1.82
CA THR A 208 7.00 -19.33 -2.29
C THR A 208 7.27 -18.59 -3.60
N GLU A 209 6.23 -18.13 -4.30
CA GLU A 209 6.38 -17.39 -5.54
C GLU A 209 7.19 -16.10 -5.37
N THR A 210 8.09 -15.83 -6.31
CA THR A 210 9.03 -14.70 -6.24
C THR A 210 8.33 -13.35 -6.22
N TRP A 211 7.13 -13.25 -6.82
CA TRP A 211 6.31 -12.04 -6.79
C TRP A 211 5.54 -11.85 -5.47
N VAL A 212 5.35 -12.91 -4.67
CA VAL A 212 4.70 -12.83 -3.34
C VAL A 212 5.70 -12.47 -2.26
N GLN A 213 6.89 -13.08 -2.31
CA GLN A 213 7.92 -13.02 -1.26
C GLN A 213 8.27 -11.60 -0.77
N PRO A 214 8.44 -10.57 -1.62
CA PRO A 214 8.73 -9.21 -1.17
C PRO A 214 7.70 -8.67 -0.18
N PHE A 215 6.42 -9.02 -0.35
CA PHE A 215 5.34 -8.51 0.49
C PHE A 215 5.24 -9.22 1.83
N LEU A 216 5.76 -10.46 1.93
CA LEU A 216 5.75 -11.20 3.19
C LEU A 216 6.69 -10.60 4.24
N HIS A 217 7.66 -9.75 3.85
CA HIS A 217 8.48 -8.99 4.80
C HIS A 217 7.65 -8.12 5.74
N PHE A 218 6.46 -7.68 5.31
CA PHE A 218 5.57 -6.88 6.15
C PHE A 218 5.02 -7.65 7.36
N ALA A 219 5.11 -8.99 7.39
CA ALA A 219 4.75 -9.80 8.56
C ALA A 219 5.62 -9.52 9.80
N GLN A 220 6.76 -8.86 9.62
CA GLN A 220 7.63 -8.42 10.72
C GLN A 220 7.02 -7.25 11.51
N LEU A 221 6.03 -6.54 10.95
CA LEU A 221 5.42 -5.36 11.57
C LEU A 221 4.37 -5.75 12.60
N LYS A 222 4.63 -5.43 13.88
CA LYS A 222 3.76 -5.80 15.00
C LYS A 222 2.48 -4.96 15.11
N HIS A 223 2.47 -3.77 14.51
CA HIS A 223 1.37 -2.80 14.61
C HIS A 223 0.46 -2.78 13.37
N LEU A 224 0.66 -3.73 12.45
CA LEU A 224 -0.12 -3.82 11.24
C LEU A 224 -1.52 -4.36 11.59
N GLU A 225 -2.53 -3.53 11.42
CA GLU A 225 -3.93 -3.81 11.81
C GLU A 225 -4.76 -4.25 10.61
N HIS A 226 -4.51 -3.66 9.44
CA HIS A 226 -5.28 -3.92 8.23
C HIS A 226 -4.36 -4.15 7.04
N VAL A 227 -4.57 -5.28 6.37
CA VAL A 227 -3.89 -5.64 5.12
C VAL A 227 -4.95 -5.98 4.09
N SER A 228 -4.83 -5.38 2.91
CA SER A 228 -5.66 -5.69 1.75
C SER A 228 -4.75 -5.99 0.56
N VAL A 229 -4.90 -7.19 -0.02
CA VAL A 229 -4.17 -7.59 -1.23
C VAL A 229 -5.18 -7.91 -2.32
N ALA A 230 -5.08 -7.20 -3.44
CA ALA A 230 -5.92 -7.42 -4.62
C ALA A 230 -5.07 -7.89 -5.80
N LEU A 231 -5.46 -9.00 -6.41
CA LEU A 231 -4.73 -9.62 -7.51
C LEU A 231 -5.46 -9.37 -8.84
N TYR A 232 -4.69 -9.04 -9.86
CA TYR A 232 -5.13 -8.78 -11.22
C TYR A 232 -4.28 -9.62 -12.17
N SER A 233 -4.88 -10.04 -13.28
CA SER A 233 -4.25 -10.84 -14.31
C SER A 233 -4.87 -10.50 -15.65
N TRP A 234 -4.17 -10.84 -16.73
CA TRP A 234 -4.70 -10.69 -18.07
C TRP A 234 -6.04 -11.41 -18.22
N GLU A 235 -6.20 -12.59 -17.63
CA GLU A 235 -7.40 -13.40 -17.76
C GLU A 235 -8.59 -12.83 -17.01
N ARG A 236 -8.36 -12.22 -15.85
CA ARG A 236 -9.40 -11.45 -15.17
C ARG A 236 -9.89 -10.29 -16.03
N MET A 237 -8.99 -9.63 -16.77
CA MET A 237 -9.33 -8.54 -17.68
C MET A 237 -10.00 -9.02 -18.96
N SER A 238 -9.47 -10.05 -19.61
CA SER A 238 -9.95 -10.53 -20.91
C SER A 238 -11.34 -11.14 -20.81
N THR A 239 -11.59 -11.96 -19.78
CA THR A 239 -12.92 -12.52 -19.52
C THR A 239 -13.94 -11.42 -19.23
N LYS A 240 -13.57 -10.39 -18.46
CA LYS A 240 -14.44 -9.22 -18.24
C LYS A 240 -14.75 -8.49 -19.54
N MET A 241 -13.72 -8.19 -20.35
CA MET A 241 -13.89 -7.46 -21.62
C MET A 241 -14.85 -8.20 -22.57
N LEU A 242 -14.66 -9.52 -22.73
CA LEU A 242 -15.52 -10.35 -23.57
C LEU A 242 -16.97 -10.41 -23.06
N LEU A 243 -17.18 -10.36 -21.74
CA LEU A 243 -18.52 -10.30 -21.15
C LEU A 243 -19.17 -8.91 -21.26
N THR A 244 -18.39 -7.84 -21.41
CA THR A 244 -18.93 -6.47 -21.48
C THR A 244 -19.16 -5.95 -22.90
N ASP A 245 -18.79 -6.71 -23.93
CA ASP A 245 -18.94 -6.33 -25.34
C ASP A 245 -20.03 -7.17 -26.04
N PRO A 246 -21.27 -6.65 -26.15
CA PRO A 246 -22.39 -7.38 -26.77
C PRO A 246 -22.16 -7.66 -28.25
N ILE A 247 -21.32 -6.88 -28.93
CA ILE A 247 -21.06 -7.03 -30.37
C ILE A 247 -20.32 -8.35 -30.62
N ASN A 248 -19.50 -8.80 -29.68
CA ASN A 248 -18.77 -10.05 -29.82
C ASN A 248 -19.67 -11.28 -29.61
N TRP A 249 -20.80 -11.14 -28.91
CA TRP A 249 -21.65 -12.28 -28.53
C TRP A 249 -22.26 -13.00 -29.74
N GLN A 250 -22.51 -12.27 -30.84
CA GLN A 250 -23.07 -12.84 -32.08
C GLN A 250 -22.10 -13.79 -32.82
N TYR A 251 -20.80 -13.74 -32.50
CA TYR A 251 -19.78 -14.57 -33.15
C TYR A 251 -19.45 -15.86 -32.39
N TYR A 252 -20.03 -16.07 -31.21
CA TYR A 252 -19.73 -17.22 -30.37
C TYR A 252 -20.85 -18.28 -30.41
N PRO A 253 -20.51 -19.58 -30.27
CA PRO A 253 -21.50 -20.65 -30.18
C PRO A 253 -22.48 -20.43 -29.01
N PRO A 254 -23.73 -20.92 -29.13
CA PRO A 254 -24.67 -20.94 -28.00
C PRO A 254 -24.03 -21.59 -26.76
N GLY A 255 -24.18 -20.94 -25.59
CA GLY A 255 -23.60 -21.41 -24.33
C GLY A 255 -22.17 -20.93 -24.04
N TYR A 256 -21.43 -20.40 -25.02
CA TYR A 256 -20.07 -19.89 -24.80
C TYR A 256 -20.02 -18.73 -23.79
N VAL A 257 -20.99 -17.80 -23.86
CA VAL A 257 -21.09 -16.67 -22.92
C VAL A 257 -21.29 -17.15 -21.48
N GLN A 258 -22.06 -18.22 -21.27
CA GLN A 258 -22.27 -18.79 -19.93
C GLN A 258 -20.99 -19.43 -19.40
N THR A 259 -20.28 -20.20 -20.23
CA THR A 259 -18.98 -20.77 -19.89
C THR A 259 -17.96 -19.67 -19.55
N LEU A 260 -17.93 -18.60 -20.34
CA LEU A 260 -17.06 -17.46 -20.11
C LEU A 260 -17.40 -16.71 -18.81
N ALA A 261 -18.70 -16.56 -18.49
CA ALA A 261 -19.15 -15.96 -17.24
C ALA A 261 -18.72 -16.79 -16.02
N GLN A 262 -18.88 -18.12 -16.10
CA GLN A 262 -18.41 -19.04 -15.06
C GLN A 262 -16.89 -18.99 -14.91
N GLN A 263 -16.15 -18.91 -16.01
CA GLN A 263 -14.69 -18.73 -15.98
C GLN A 263 -14.30 -17.39 -15.35
N HIS A 264 -14.98 -16.30 -15.68
CA HIS A 264 -14.73 -15.00 -15.08
C HIS A 264 -14.97 -15.02 -13.56
N GLU A 265 -16.09 -15.60 -13.12
CA GLU A 265 -16.41 -15.75 -11.70
C GLU A 265 -15.33 -16.57 -10.97
N ALA A 266 -14.93 -17.72 -11.55
CA ALA A 266 -13.88 -18.56 -10.99
C ALA A 266 -12.55 -17.81 -10.85
N VAL A 267 -12.13 -17.09 -11.90
CA VAL A 267 -10.92 -16.27 -11.88
C VAL A 267 -11.01 -15.20 -10.79
N VAL A 268 -12.08 -14.43 -10.74
CA VAL A 268 -12.25 -13.35 -9.75
C VAL A 268 -12.22 -13.88 -8.32
N ASP A 269 -12.93 -14.97 -8.04
CA ASP A 269 -13.03 -15.55 -6.72
C ASP A 269 -11.70 -16.16 -6.25
N ILE A 270 -11.03 -16.93 -7.11
CA ILE A 270 -9.70 -17.50 -6.82
C ILE A 270 -8.67 -16.40 -6.52
N HIS A 271 -8.65 -15.32 -7.31
CA HIS A 271 -7.75 -14.18 -7.07
C HIS A 271 -8.08 -13.49 -5.75
N ALA A 272 -9.36 -13.30 -5.42
CA ALA A 272 -9.78 -12.70 -4.18
C ALA A 272 -9.42 -13.56 -2.96
N LEU A 273 -9.62 -14.88 -3.04
CA LEU A 273 -9.28 -15.84 -1.99
C LEU A 273 -7.78 -15.90 -1.75
N PHE A 274 -6.95 -15.94 -2.81
CA PHE A 274 -5.50 -15.95 -2.62
C PHE A 274 -4.97 -14.58 -2.16
N GLY A 275 -5.51 -13.46 -2.64
CA GLY A 275 -5.20 -12.14 -2.09
C GLY A 275 -5.53 -12.06 -0.58
N LYS A 276 -6.66 -12.62 -0.16
CA LYS A 276 -6.99 -12.75 1.26
C LYS A 276 -6.00 -13.64 2.01
N ALA A 277 -5.56 -14.75 1.42
CA ALA A 277 -4.54 -15.62 1.98
C ALA A 277 -3.20 -14.87 2.21
N ILE A 278 -2.72 -14.11 1.22
CA ILE A 278 -1.52 -13.27 1.37
C ILE A 278 -1.73 -12.25 2.50
N SER A 279 -2.90 -11.61 2.55
CA SER A 279 -3.22 -10.64 3.61
C SER A 279 -3.16 -11.28 5.00
N MET A 280 -3.71 -12.48 5.16
CA MET A 280 -3.64 -13.25 6.40
C MET A 280 -2.19 -13.66 6.73
N LYS A 281 -1.42 -14.12 5.75
CA LYS A 281 -0.01 -14.47 5.95
C LYS A 281 0.81 -13.27 6.44
N ILE A 282 0.58 -12.08 5.85
CA ILE A 282 1.21 -10.82 6.30
C ILE A 282 0.75 -10.44 7.72
N LEU A 283 -0.49 -10.74 8.11
CA LEU A 283 -0.96 -10.54 9.48
C LEU A 283 -0.44 -11.57 10.49
N GLY A 284 0.39 -12.53 10.05
CA GLY A 284 1.07 -13.51 10.90
C GLY A 284 0.32 -14.83 11.08
N TYR A 285 -0.70 -15.11 10.26
CA TYR A 285 -1.33 -16.43 10.24
C TYR A 285 -0.39 -17.47 9.62
N CYS A 286 -0.48 -18.73 10.08
CA CYS A 286 0.25 -19.83 9.44
C CYS A 286 -0.31 -20.13 8.04
N ASP A 287 0.45 -20.88 7.24
CA ASP A 287 0.09 -21.17 5.85
C ASP A 287 -1.25 -21.89 5.73
N ASP A 288 -1.57 -22.75 6.70
CA ASP A 288 -2.80 -23.53 6.69
C ASP A 288 -4.03 -22.70 6.95
N CYS A 289 -4.01 -21.88 7.99
CA CYS A 289 -5.11 -20.97 8.26
C CYS A 289 -5.26 -19.94 7.14
N ALA A 290 -4.16 -19.47 6.54
CA ALA A 290 -4.22 -18.49 5.47
C ALA A 290 -4.79 -19.07 4.17
N LEU A 291 -4.43 -20.31 3.82
CA LEU A 291 -4.83 -20.94 2.56
C LEU A 291 -6.13 -21.76 2.65
N GLU A 292 -6.70 -21.99 3.83
CA GLU A 292 -7.87 -22.86 4.02
C GLU A 292 -9.03 -22.54 3.05
N ALA A 293 -9.44 -21.26 2.99
CA ALA A 293 -10.54 -20.83 2.13
C ALA A 293 -10.22 -21.00 0.64
N TYR A 294 -8.98 -20.67 0.24
CA TYR A 294 -8.49 -20.88 -1.11
C TYR A 294 -8.50 -22.37 -1.49
N ARG A 295 -7.92 -23.24 -0.64
CA ARG A 295 -7.87 -24.70 -0.85
C ARG A 295 -9.25 -25.30 -0.98
N LYS A 296 -10.19 -24.92 -0.10
CA LYS A 296 -11.58 -25.40 -0.14
C LYS A 296 -12.27 -25.04 -1.46
N ALA A 297 -12.06 -23.81 -1.95
CA ALA A 297 -12.62 -23.38 -3.23
C ALA A 297 -11.95 -24.10 -4.41
N ALA A 298 -10.62 -24.18 -4.42
CA ALA A 298 -9.82 -24.82 -5.46
C ALA A 298 -10.11 -26.32 -5.61
N LEU A 299 -10.16 -27.07 -4.50
CA LEU A 299 -10.45 -28.51 -4.49
C LEU A 299 -11.94 -28.85 -4.59
N GLY A 300 -12.81 -27.89 -4.26
CA GLY A 300 -14.27 -28.04 -4.27
C GLY A 300 -14.89 -27.38 -5.50
N LYS A 301 -15.32 -26.13 -5.33
CA LYS A 301 -16.09 -25.36 -6.33
C LYS A 301 -15.41 -25.31 -7.70
N TYR A 302 -14.08 -25.24 -7.74
CA TYR A 302 -13.30 -25.04 -8.97
C TYR A 302 -12.42 -26.23 -9.35
N ARG A 303 -12.69 -27.44 -8.84
CA ARG A 303 -11.87 -28.63 -9.11
C ARG A 303 -11.72 -28.95 -10.60
N HIS A 304 -12.78 -28.75 -11.36
CA HIS A 304 -12.84 -29.01 -12.80
C HIS A 304 -12.41 -27.82 -13.65
N TRP A 305 -12.12 -26.68 -13.01
CA TRP A 305 -11.71 -25.49 -13.73
C TRP A 305 -10.26 -25.65 -14.19
N SER A 306 -10.08 -25.75 -15.50
CA SER A 306 -8.80 -25.67 -16.16
C SER A 306 -8.57 -24.25 -16.64
N HIS A 307 -7.38 -23.73 -16.33
CA HIS A 307 -7.04 -22.39 -16.76
C HIS A 307 -6.87 -22.35 -18.30
N PRO A 308 -7.51 -21.42 -19.03
CA PRO A 308 -7.48 -21.39 -20.49
C PRO A 308 -6.08 -21.29 -21.12
N SER A 309 -5.13 -20.65 -20.44
CA SER A 309 -3.73 -20.50 -20.90
C SER A 309 -2.80 -21.66 -20.49
N GLY A 310 -3.33 -22.79 -20.04
CA GLY A 310 -2.52 -23.94 -19.61
C GLY A 310 -1.77 -23.71 -18.30
N MET A 311 -2.25 -22.79 -17.45
CA MET A 311 -1.71 -22.60 -16.11
C MET A 311 -1.94 -23.85 -15.25
N GLY A 312 -1.13 -23.97 -14.19
CA GLY A 312 -1.34 -25.01 -13.19
C GLY A 312 -2.78 -24.98 -12.69
N LEU A 313 -3.40 -26.15 -12.61
CA LEU A 313 -4.72 -26.24 -12.01
C LEU A 313 -4.61 -25.73 -10.57
N PRO A 314 -5.61 -25.01 -10.02
CA PRO A 314 -5.65 -24.71 -8.60
C PRO A 314 -5.42 -25.97 -7.74
N THR A 315 -5.88 -27.13 -8.23
CA THR A 315 -5.62 -28.44 -7.62
C THR A 315 -4.14 -28.83 -7.63
N GLN A 316 -3.39 -28.56 -8.71
CA GLN A 316 -1.95 -28.85 -8.79
C GLN A 316 -1.15 -27.99 -7.80
N ASP A 317 -1.55 -26.72 -7.61
CA ASP A 317 -0.92 -25.86 -6.59
C ASP A 317 -1.19 -26.37 -5.18
N VAL A 318 -2.42 -26.84 -4.91
CA VAL A 318 -2.77 -27.42 -3.60
C VAL A 318 -2.03 -28.75 -3.37
N GLU A 319 -1.97 -29.62 -4.38
CA GLU A 319 -1.23 -30.89 -4.31
C GLU A 319 0.28 -30.66 -4.13
N ALA A 320 0.85 -29.66 -4.80
CA ALA A 320 2.24 -29.26 -4.62
C ALA A 320 2.51 -28.76 -3.19
N ALA A 321 1.61 -27.92 -2.66
CA ALA A 321 1.70 -27.42 -1.29
C ALA A 321 1.52 -28.53 -0.24
N GLU A 322 0.70 -29.55 -0.51
CA GLU A 322 0.52 -30.70 0.38
C GLU A 322 1.74 -31.64 0.38
N LYS A 323 2.43 -31.80 -0.74
CA LYS A 323 3.71 -32.53 -0.80
C LYS A 323 4.79 -31.84 0.02
N GLU A 324 4.89 -30.51 -0.05
CA GLU A 324 5.88 -29.73 0.72
C GLU A 324 5.63 -29.81 2.24
N LYS A 325 4.38 -29.98 2.68
CA LYS A 325 4.04 -30.17 4.11
C LYS A 325 4.48 -31.51 4.68
N HIS A 326 4.47 -32.58 3.89
CA HIS A 326 4.90 -33.88 4.40
C HIS A 326 6.38 -33.88 4.83
N GLU A 327 7.15 -32.86 4.41
CA GLU A 327 8.54 -32.64 4.77
C GLU A 327 8.72 -31.72 6.00
N ILE A 328 7.69 -30.98 6.42
CA ILE A 328 7.76 -29.96 7.48
C ILE A 328 6.58 -30.16 8.45
N GLY A 329 6.86 -30.71 9.65
CA GLY A 329 5.87 -31.19 10.63
C GLY A 329 4.75 -30.21 11.04
N GLU A 330 3.71 -30.78 11.66
CA GLU A 330 2.40 -30.17 11.95
C GLU A 330 2.43 -28.78 12.62
N CYS A 331 1.51 -27.93 12.16
CA CYS A 331 1.42 -26.54 12.55
C CYS A 331 0.73 -26.35 13.92
N LEU A 332 1.47 -25.88 14.93
CA LEU A 332 0.90 -25.37 16.17
C LEU A 332 0.26 -23.99 15.92
N ALA A 333 -1.07 -23.95 15.92
CA ALA A 333 -1.87 -22.74 15.77
C ALA A 333 -1.52 -21.70 16.85
N THR A 334 -0.63 -20.76 16.52
CA THR A 334 -0.29 -19.66 17.42
C THR A 334 -1.09 -18.44 17.04
N ARG A 335 -2.22 -18.23 17.73
CA ARG A 335 -2.99 -16.98 17.68
C ARG A 335 -2.29 -15.95 18.58
N ARG A 336 -1.85 -14.81 18.02
CA ARG A 336 -1.74 -13.58 18.82
C ARG A 336 -3.17 -13.11 19.10
N SER A 337 -3.53 -13.11 20.37
CA SER A 337 -4.86 -12.83 20.90
C SER A 337 -5.48 -11.55 20.34
N LEU A 338 -6.64 -11.71 19.70
CA LEU A 338 -7.68 -10.68 19.65
C LEU A 338 -8.46 -10.73 20.97
N GLU A 339 -7.79 -10.36 22.07
CA GLU A 339 -8.43 -10.04 23.34
C GLU A 339 -7.78 -8.75 23.84
N GLY A 340 -8.52 -7.65 23.77
CA GLY A 340 -8.02 -6.35 24.19
C GLY A 340 -8.74 -5.13 23.64
N VAL A 341 -10.02 -5.21 23.27
CA VAL A 341 -10.91 -4.03 23.14
C VAL A 341 -12.32 -4.38 23.62
N LYS A 342 -12.44 -4.56 24.93
CA LYS A 342 -13.67 -4.27 25.69
C LYS A 342 -13.26 -3.82 27.09
N SER A 343 -13.06 -2.52 27.23
CA SER A 343 -13.23 -1.73 28.45
C SER A 343 -12.88 -0.29 28.12
#